data_AF-A0AAV9IT35-F1
#
_entry.id   AF-A0AAV9IT35-F1
#
_cell.length_a   1.000
_cell.length_b   1.000
_cell.length_c   1.000
_cell.angle_alpha   90.00
_cell.angle_beta   90.00
_cell.angle_gamma   90.00
#
_symmetry.space_group_name_H-M   'P 1'
#
loop_
_entity.id
_entity.type
_entity.pdbx_description
1 polymer ?
#
loop_
_entity_poly.entity_id
_entity_poly.type
_entity_poly.pdbx_seq_one_letter_code
_entity_poly.pdbx_strand_id
1 'polypeptide(L)'
;MFVARAVPVRRAVVAAVSKAFAWTYSPVGRRRSGRCTMPSAHATGKADGNVEIERKFLVRDRSFLEHTEDAHGHRYQQGYLCADDVRTVRVRRVGDSGYLTIKGKTRGASRAEYEYTIPPSDAQEMLDALCPPPLIEKVRYRVPATPLPLVWEVDVFDGENAGLVVAEIELPHEDATFERPPWIGREVTGTTRYYNASLQRYPFSAWTVQERAEHDAGCKE
;
A
#
# COMPACT_ATOMS: atom_id res chain seq x y z
N MET A 1 10.03 -44.37 -18.62
CA MET A 1 10.71 -44.49 -17.32
C MET A 1 10.95 -43.07 -16.81
N PHE A 2 10.02 -42.53 -16.02
CA PHE A 2 10.11 -41.18 -15.47
C PHE A 2 10.82 -41.26 -14.11
N VAL A 3 11.89 -40.51 -13.92
CA VAL A 3 12.54 -40.35 -12.61
C VAL A 3 12.40 -38.89 -12.20
N ALA A 4 11.40 -38.60 -11.38
CA ALA A 4 11.22 -37.31 -10.73
C ALA A 4 12.27 -37.16 -9.61
N ARG A 5 13.12 -36.14 -9.70
CA ARG A 5 14.03 -35.75 -8.61
C ARG A 5 13.35 -34.71 -7.74
N ALA A 6 13.15 -35.04 -6.47
CA ALA A 6 12.62 -34.16 -5.45
C ALA A 6 13.65 -33.06 -5.08
N VAL A 7 13.20 -31.81 -5.05
CA VAL A 7 13.95 -30.65 -4.54
C VAL A 7 13.61 -30.49 -3.05
N PRO A 8 14.58 -30.34 -2.14
CA PRO A 8 14.30 -30.26 -0.71
C PRO A 8 13.78 -28.88 -0.29
N VAL A 9 12.56 -28.84 0.25
CA VAL A 9 11.99 -27.66 0.91
C VAL A 9 12.71 -27.41 2.24
N ARG A 10 13.46 -26.31 2.33
CA ARG A 10 14.07 -25.88 3.60
C ARG A 10 13.01 -25.21 4.47
N ARG A 11 12.73 -25.81 5.63
CA ARG A 11 11.98 -25.19 6.73
C ARG A 11 12.82 -24.09 7.38
N ALA A 12 12.44 -22.84 7.22
CA ALA A 12 12.95 -21.75 8.04
C ALA A 12 12.06 -21.60 9.28
N VAL A 13 12.69 -21.81 10.43
CA VAL A 13 12.13 -21.64 11.77
C VAL A 13 12.01 -20.13 12.04
N VAL A 14 10.81 -19.67 12.36
CA VAL A 14 10.58 -18.32 12.90
C VAL A 14 11.02 -18.34 14.37
N ALA A 15 12.00 -17.50 14.72
CA ALA A 15 12.44 -17.27 16.09
C ALA A 15 12.36 -15.78 16.44
N ALA A 16 12.15 -15.53 17.74
CA ALA A 16 11.98 -14.26 18.46
C ALA A 16 10.56 -13.65 18.34
N VAL A 17 9.89 -13.28 19.43
CA VAL A 17 10.41 -12.48 20.55
C VAL A 17 9.93 -13.00 21.91
N SER A 18 10.89 -13.20 22.80
CA SER A 18 10.73 -13.45 24.23
C SER A 18 10.03 -12.28 24.93
N LYS A 19 8.93 -12.55 25.63
CA LYS A 19 8.52 -11.74 26.79
C LYS A 19 8.52 -12.65 28.01
N ALA A 20 9.52 -12.46 28.86
CA ALA A 20 9.56 -13.01 30.20
C ALA A 20 8.47 -12.35 31.05
N PHE A 21 7.55 -13.15 31.57
CA PHE A 21 6.83 -12.84 32.80
C PHE A 21 6.98 -14.05 33.71
N ALA A 22 7.84 -13.90 34.71
CA ALA A 22 7.97 -14.87 35.78
C ALA A 22 6.70 -14.80 36.64
N TRP A 23 5.93 -15.89 36.68
CA TRP A 23 4.93 -16.14 37.71
C TRP A 23 5.30 -17.45 38.39
N THR A 24 5.93 -17.36 39.56
CA THR A 24 6.13 -18.50 40.46
C THR A 24 4.83 -18.78 41.21
N TYR A 25 4.37 -20.04 41.17
CA TYR A 25 3.14 -20.48 41.80
C TYR A 25 3.41 -21.03 43.22
N SER A 26 2.82 -20.36 44.24
CA SER A 26 2.14 -20.82 45.49
C SER A 26 2.77 -21.89 46.42
N PRO A 27 2.46 -21.96 47.75
CA PRO A 27 1.07 -22.08 48.22
C PRO A 27 0.68 -21.60 49.66
N VAL A 28 -0.64 -21.66 49.91
CA VAL A 28 -1.41 -21.78 51.18
C VAL A 28 -1.75 -20.51 52.00
N GLY A 29 -3.05 -20.21 52.07
CA GLY A 29 -3.66 -19.33 53.08
C GLY A 29 -5.19 -19.36 53.05
N ARG A 30 -5.84 -19.63 54.18
CA ARG A 30 -7.26 -20.00 54.37
C ARG A 30 -8.31 -18.91 54.02
N ARG A 31 -9.47 -19.40 53.53
CA ARG A 31 -10.88 -18.96 53.67
C ARG A 31 -11.18 -17.49 54.04
N ARG A 32 -12.04 -16.84 53.24
CA ARG A 32 -13.35 -16.29 53.66
C ARG A 32 -14.23 -15.92 52.47
N SER A 33 -15.51 -16.23 52.58
CA SER A 33 -16.58 -15.89 51.66
C SER A 33 -16.83 -14.38 51.64
N GLY A 34 -16.62 -13.75 50.48
CA GLY A 34 -16.98 -12.36 50.22
C GLY A 34 -17.54 -12.26 48.81
N ARG A 35 -18.82 -11.89 48.69
CA ARG A 35 -19.53 -11.67 47.43
C ARG A 35 -18.86 -10.51 46.70
N CYS A 36 -18.14 -10.81 45.62
CA CYS A 36 -17.46 -9.82 44.80
C CYS A 36 -18.45 -9.32 43.73
N THR A 37 -19.01 -8.13 43.93
CA THR A 37 -19.74 -7.39 42.91
C THR A 37 -18.74 -6.81 41.92
N MET A 38 -18.79 -7.27 40.67
CA MET A 38 -18.02 -6.71 39.56
C MET A 38 -18.52 -5.29 39.25
N PRO A 39 -17.66 -4.26 39.22
CA PRO A 39 -18.05 -2.99 38.63
C PRO A 39 -18.17 -3.16 37.12
N SER A 40 -19.32 -2.76 36.58
CA SER A 40 -19.56 -2.62 35.14
C SER A 40 -18.59 -1.57 34.59
N ALA A 41 -17.50 -2.04 33.98
CA ALA A 41 -16.66 -1.19 33.15
C ALA A 41 -17.41 -0.92 31.85
N HIS A 42 -18.06 0.25 31.79
CA HIS A 42 -18.40 0.87 30.51
C HIS A 42 -17.09 1.10 29.76
N ALA A 43 -16.79 0.21 28.82
CA ALA A 43 -15.75 0.44 27.83
C ALA A 43 -16.24 1.53 26.86
N THR A 44 -16.19 2.79 27.29
CA THR A 44 -16.23 3.94 26.40
C THR A 44 -14.90 4.05 25.70
N GLY A 45 -14.91 3.83 24.39
CA GLY A 45 -13.75 3.94 23.54
C GLY A 45 -13.96 3.16 22.26
N LYS A 46 -14.86 3.63 21.39
CA LYS A 46 -14.76 3.27 19.97
C LYS A 46 -13.39 3.75 19.52
N ALA A 47 -12.58 2.83 19.00
CA ALA A 47 -11.46 3.21 18.15
C ALA A 47 -12.07 3.90 16.93
N ASP A 48 -12.05 5.23 16.90
CA ASP A 48 -12.24 5.95 15.65
C ASP A 48 -11.10 5.51 14.74
N GLY A 49 -11.46 4.70 13.74
CA GLY A 49 -10.51 4.23 12.74
C GLY A 49 -9.98 5.45 12.02
N ASN A 50 -8.66 5.64 12.06
CA ASN A 50 -8.01 6.69 11.30
C ASN A 50 -8.30 6.43 9.81
N VAL A 51 -9.13 7.27 9.20
CA VAL A 51 -9.41 7.19 7.76
C VAL A 51 -8.24 7.91 7.09
N GLU A 52 -7.39 7.15 6.41
CA GLU A 52 -6.36 7.74 5.54
C GLU A 52 -7.05 8.44 4.37
N ILE A 53 -6.73 9.72 4.15
CA ILE A 53 -7.34 10.54 3.11
C ILE A 53 -6.29 10.82 2.05
N GLU A 54 -6.44 10.16 0.91
CA GLU A 54 -5.55 10.29 -0.24
C GLU A 54 -6.27 11.01 -1.37
N ARG A 55 -5.61 12.01 -1.98
CA ARG A 55 -6.06 12.65 -3.21
C ARG A 55 -5.10 12.34 -4.34
N LYS A 56 -5.66 12.16 -5.54
CA LYS A 56 -4.93 11.69 -6.72
C LYS A 56 -5.14 12.64 -7.89
N PHE A 57 -4.07 12.96 -8.59
CA PHE A 57 -4.03 13.96 -9.64
C PHE A 57 -3.28 13.44 -10.86
N LEU A 58 -3.65 13.97 -12.02
CA LEU A 58 -2.86 13.86 -13.23
C LEU A 58 -1.67 14.82 -13.17
N VAL A 59 -0.64 14.53 -13.96
CA VAL A 59 0.59 15.33 -13.99
C VAL A 59 0.76 15.92 -15.39
N ARG A 60 0.93 17.24 -15.45
CA ARG A 60 0.99 18.01 -16.70
C ARG A 60 2.31 17.80 -17.44
N ASP A 61 3.40 17.84 -16.69
CA ASP A 61 4.76 17.77 -17.21
C ASP A 61 5.74 17.30 -16.13
N ARG A 62 7.03 17.16 -16.49
CA ARG A 62 8.07 16.62 -15.60
C ARG A 62 8.82 17.67 -14.78
N SER A 63 8.36 18.93 -14.72
CA SER A 63 9.01 19.98 -13.90
C SER A 63 9.03 19.65 -12.41
N PHE A 64 8.19 18.72 -11.93
CA PHE A 64 8.28 18.18 -10.58
C PHE A 64 9.68 17.62 -10.22
N LEU A 65 10.48 17.20 -11.22
CA LEU A 65 11.85 16.73 -11.01
C LEU A 65 12.80 17.84 -10.52
N GLU A 66 12.47 19.11 -10.73
CA GLU A 66 13.23 20.24 -10.19
C GLU A 66 12.95 20.48 -8.70
N HIS A 67 11.89 19.85 -8.18
CA HIS A 67 11.39 20.03 -6.82
C HIS A 67 11.53 18.78 -5.95
N THR A 68 12.06 17.68 -6.49
CA THR A 68 12.29 16.45 -5.72
C THR A 68 13.64 16.48 -5.01
N GLU A 69 13.69 15.91 -3.81
CA GLU A 69 14.94 15.74 -3.05
C GLU A 69 15.80 14.61 -3.62
N ASP A 70 15.20 13.65 -4.34
CA ASP A 70 15.87 12.52 -4.99
C ASP A 70 15.48 12.44 -6.46
N ALA A 71 16.38 12.95 -7.33
CA ALA A 71 16.19 12.96 -8.77
C ALA A 71 16.20 11.57 -9.42
N HIS A 72 16.65 10.53 -8.71
CA HIS A 72 16.57 9.15 -9.19
C HIS A 72 15.23 8.51 -8.86
N GLY A 73 14.61 8.93 -7.76
CA GLY A 73 13.42 8.31 -7.21
C GLY A 73 13.66 6.85 -6.83
N HIS A 74 12.57 6.15 -6.50
CA HIS A 74 12.64 4.76 -6.08
C HIS A 74 11.89 3.87 -7.07
N ARG A 75 12.51 2.79 -7.51
CA ARG A 75 11.87 1.81 -8.39
C ARG A 75 10.95 0.90 -7.60
N TYR A 76 9.70 0.83 -8.02
CA TYR A 76 8.67 -0.05 -7.50
C TYR A 76 8.34 -1.11 -8.54
N GLN A 77 8.25 -2.35 -8.07
CA GLN A 77 7.61 -3.44 -8.78
C GLN A 77 6.58 -4.05 -7.83
N GLN A 78 5.36 -4.27 -8.30
CA GLN A 78 4.32 -4.85 -7.47
C GLN A 78 3.39 -5.75 -8.28
N GLY A 79 2.81 -6.73 -7.61
CA GLY A 79 1.86 -7.66 -8.16
C GLY A 79 0.86 -8.10 -7.09
N TYR A 80 -0.24 -8.70 -7.53
CA TYR A 80 -1.33 -9.10 -6.65
C TYR A 80 -1.48 -10.62 -6.69
N LEU A 81 -1.12 -11.30 -5.59
CA LEU A 81 -1.38 -12.73 -5.42
C LEU A 81 -2.89 -13.02 -5.37
N CYS A 82 -3.65 -12.06 -4.85
CA CYS A 82 -5.10 -12.12 -4.78
C CYS A 82 -5.66 -10.69 -4.80
N ALA A 83 -6.68 -10.44 -5.60
CA ALA A 83 -7.41 -9.17 -5.63
C ALA A 83 -8.89 -9.46 -5.92
N ASP A 84 -9.62 -9.83 -4.87
CA ASP A 84 -11.06 -10.12 -4.91
C ASP A 84 -11.84 -9.12 -4.03
N ASP A 85 -13.17 -9.25 -4.00
CA ASP A 85 -14.07 -8.33 -3.28
C ASP A 85 -13.94 -8.40 -1.74
N VAL A 86 -13.26 -9.43 -1.22
CA VAL A 86 -13.15 -9.71 0.21
C VAL A 86 -11.74 -9.44 0.73
N ARG A 87 -10.71 -9.60 -0.12
CA ARG A 87 -9.32 -9.41 0.26
C ARG A 87 -8.42 -9.03 -0.91
N THR A 88 -7.35 -8.33 -0.57
CA THR A 88 -6.24 -8.03 -1.48
C THR A 88 -4.94 -8.45 -0.82
N VAL A 89 -4.14 -9.27 -1.52
CA VAL A 89 -2.79 -9.65 -1.13
C VAL A 89 -1.84 -9.13 -2.19
N ARG A 90 -1.02 -8.15 -1.83
CA ARG A 90 -0.08 -7.47 -2.72
C ARG A 90 1.35 -7.76 -2.29
N VAL A 91 2.16 -8.20 -3.25
CA VAL A 91 3.62 -8.26 -3.11
C VAL A 91 4.19 -7.00 -3.74
N ARG A 92 5.12 -6.34 -3.06
CA ARG A 92 5.78 -5.13 -3.54
C ARG A 92 7.27 -5.22 -3.26
N ARG A 93 8.08 -4.86 -4.24
CA ARG A 93 9.51 -4.63 -4.11
C ARG A 93 9.81 -3.17 -4.39
N VAL A 94 10.62 -2.55 -3.53
CA VAL A 94 11.07 -1.16 -3.64
C VAL A 94 12.58 -1.16 -3.50
N GLY A 95 13.31 -0.99 -4.61
CA GLY A 95 14.76 -1.20 -4.62
C GLY A 95 15.15 -2.55 -4.01
N ASP A 96 15.89 -2.51 -2.89
CA ASP A 96 16.35 -3.68 -2.14
C ASP A 96 15.49 -4.00 -0.90
N SER A 97 14.23 -3.59 -0.91
CA SER A 97 13.25 -3.90 0.15
C SER A 97 12.03 -4.64 -0.42
N GLY A 98 11.60 -5.70 0.27
CA GLY A 98 10.40 -6.47 -0.07
C GLY A 98 9.28 -6.27 0.95
N TYR A 99 8.04 -6.25 0.49
CA TYR A 99 6.85 -6.08 1.30
C TYR A 99 5.72 -7.01 0.87
N LEU A 100 4.99 -7.54 1.85
CA LEU A 100 3.72 -8.24 1.67
C LEU A 100 2.63 -7.47 2.40
N THR A 101 1.64 -6.98 1.66
CA THR A 101 0.48 -6.26 2.21
C THR A 101 -0.77 -7.13 2.08
N ILE A 102 -1.52 -7.29 3.17
CA ILE A 102 -2.81 -7.99 3.21
C ILE A 102 -3.88 -7.00 3.64
N LYS A 103 -4.86 -6.75 2.78
CA LYS A 103 -5.99 -5.85 3.02
C LYS A 103 -7.28 -6.66 3.03
N GLY A 104 -8.11 -6.45 4.05
CA GLY A 104 -9.45 -7.01 4.12
C GLY A 104 -10.49 -6.14 3.39
N LYS A 105 -11.72 -6.65 3.35
CA LYS A 105 -12.87 -5.93 2.81
C LYS A 105 -13.09 -4.60 3.53
N THR A 106 -13.32 -3.54 2.75
CA THR A 106 -13.75 -2.24 3.26
C THR A 106 -15.11 -2.36 3.96
N ARG A 107 -15.21 -1.82 5.17
CA ARG A 107 -16.44 -1.74 5.97
C ARG A 107 -16.66 -0.27 6.37
N GLY A 108 -17.58 0.41 5.68
CA GLY A 108 -17.73 1.86 5.83
C GLY A 108 -16.49 2.58 5.31
N ALA A 109 -15.86 3.41 6.15
CA ALA A 109 -14.64 4.16 5.81
C ALA A 109 -13.33 3.45 6.19
N SER A 110 -13.38 2.23 6.78
CA SER A 110 -12.17 1.54 7.25
C SER A 110 -12.01 0.15 6.65
N ARG A 111 -10.77 -0.34 6.64
CA ARG A 111 -10.43 -1.73 6.28
C ARG A 111 -9.32 -2.23 7.20
N ALA A 112 -9.32 -3.54 7.47
CA ALA A 112 -8.16 -4.17 8.11
C ALA A 112 -6.99 -4.20 7.12
N GLU A 113 -5.81 -3.78 7.54
CA GLU A 113 -4.60 -3.76 6.73
C GLU A 113 -3.41 -4.23 7.57
N TYR A 114 -2.62 -5.14 6.99
CA TYR A 114 -1.40 -5.67 7.58
C TYR A 114 -0.28 -5.55 6.55
N GLU A 115 0.87 -5.04 6.98
CA GLU A 115 2.07 -4.96 6.14
C GLU A 115 3.24 -5.63 6.85
N TYR A 116 3.97 -6.45 6.10
CA TYR A 116 5.14 -7.17 6.58
C TYR A 116 6.30 -6.93 5.63
N THR A 117 7.48 -6.61 6.18
CA THR A 117 8.73 -6.67 5.44
C THR A 117 9.10 -8.12 5.17
N ILE A 118 9.49 -8.44 3.95
CA ILE A 118 9.96 -9.76 3.52
C ILE A 118 11.32 -9.62 2.82
N PRO A 119 12.13 -10.70 2.74
CA PRO A 119 13.38 -10.66 1.98
C PRO A 119 13.13 -10.22 0.53
N PRO A 120 14.02 -9.38 -0.06
CA PRO A 120 13.85 -8.90 -1.43
C PRO A 120 13.87 -10.02 -2.47
N SER A 121 14.65 -11.08 -2.21
CA SER A 121 14.67 -12.30 -3.04
C SER A 121 13.31 -12.98 -3.08
N ASP A 122 12.66 -13.10 -1.93
CA ASP A 122 11.36 -13.76 -1.80
C ASP A 122 10.28 -12.92 -2.48
N ALA A 123 10.34 -11.59 -2.31
CA ALA A 123 9.45 -10.67 -3.02
C ALA A 123 9.60 -10.83 -4.55
N GLN A 124 10.83 -10.87 -5.05
CA GLN A 124 11.11 -11.05 -6.48
C GLN A 124 10.58 -12.40 -6.99
N GLU A 125 10.87 -13.50 -6.30
CA GLU A 125 10.40 -14.84 -6.67
C GLU A 125 8.86 -14.90 -6.71
N MET A 126 8.17 -14.31 -5.73
CA MET A 126 6.71 -14.25 -5.73
C MET A 126 6.14 -13.38 -6.86
N LEU A 127 6.80 -12.27 -7.20
CA LEU A 127 6.40 -11.41 -8.32
C LEU A 127 6.51 -12.17 -9.65
N ASP A 128 7.61 -12.89 -9.85
CA ASP A 128 7.89 -13.57 -11.11
C ASP A 128 7.06 -14.86 -11.30
N ALA A 129 6.85 -15.62 -10.22
CA ALA A 129 6.27 -16.95 -10.31
C ALA A 129 4.79 -17.02 -9.95
N LEU A 130 4.27 -16.11 -9.11
CA LEU A 130 2.94 -16.25 -8.50
C LEU A 130 1.99 -15.10 -8.82
N CYS A 131 2.50 -13.90 -9.14
CA CYS A 131 1.64 -12.78 -9.49
C CYS A 131 1.20 -12.88 -10.96
N PRO A 132 -0.11 -12.70 -11.26
CA PRO A 132 -0.58 -12.65 -12.63
C PRO A 132 -0.05 -11.38 -13.31
N PRO A 133 0.45 -11.48 -14.55
CA PRO A 133 0.88 -10.33 -15.32
C PRO A 133 -0.32 -9.50 -15.83
N PRO A 134 -0.09 -8.24 -16.23
CA PRO A 134 1.16 -7.50 -16.05
C PRO A 134 1.45 -7.15 -14.60
N LEU A 135 2.74 -7.01 -14.26
CA LEU A 135 3.13 -6.37 -13.02
C LEU A 135 2.95 -4.85 -13.14
N ILE A 136 2.77 -4.18 -12.01
CA ILE A 136 2.85 -2.71 -11.98
C ILE A 136 4.30 -2.34 -11.69
N GLU A 137 4.90 -1.65 -12.66
CA GLU A 137 6.26 -1.13 -12.58
C GLU A 137 6.20 0.40 -12.66
N LYS A 138 6.94 1.08 -11.78
CA LYS A 138 6.99 2.54 -11.75
C LYS A 138 8.22 3.04 -11.01
N VAL A 139 8.58 4.30 -11.25
CA VAL A 139 9.49 5.06 -10.40
C VAL A 139 8.65 6.08 -9.62
N ARG A 140 8.73 6.04 -8.29
CA ARG A 140 8.07 6.99 -7.41
C ARG A 140 9.06 8.06 -6.97
N TYR A 141 8.71 9.31 -7.23
CA TYR A 141 9.42 10.50 -6.77
C TYR A 141 8.67 11.10 -5.58
N ARG A 142 9.42 11.68 -4.65
CA ARG A 142 8.86 12.40 -3.50
C ARG A 142 9.17 13.88 -3.64
N VAL A 143 8.12 14.69 -3.65
CA VAL A 143 8.22 16.15 -3.78
C VAL A 143 7.59 16.77 -2.54
N PRO A 144 8.35 17.47 -1.69
CA PRO A 144 7.79 18.15 -0.53
C PRO A 144 6.71 19.13 -0.95
N ALA A 145 5.54 19.08 -0.31
CA ALA A 145 4.52 20.10 -0.46
C ALA A 145 4.85 21.27 0.48
N THR A 146 4.45 22.47 0.07
CA THR A 146 4.50 23.67 0.91
C THR A 146 3.07 24.21 1.12
N PRO A 147 2.77 24.88 2.25
CA PRO A 147 3.63 25.16 3.41
C PRO A 147 3.62 24.08 4.50
N LEU A 148 2.75 23.07 4.42
CA LEU A 148 2.65 21.99 5.41
C LEU A 148 3.65 20.85 5.12
N PRO A 149 4.09 20.05 6.12
CA PRO A 149 5.00 18.92 5.92
C PRO A 149 4.28 17.72 5.27
N LEU A 150 3.63 17.94 4.14
CA LEU A 150 3.02 16.91 3.30
C LEU A 150 4.00 16.56 2.17
N VAL A 151 3.83 15.40 1.56
CA VAL A 151 4.68 14.93 0.48
C VAL A 151 3.81 14.47 -0.67
N TRP A 152 4.10 15.01 -1.85
CA TRP A 152 3.59 14.47 -3.11
C TRP A 152 4.37 13.22 -3.48
N GLU A 153 3.66 12.12 -3.73
CA GLU A 153 4.22 10.91 -4.31
C GLU A 153 3.85 10.88 -5.80
N VAL A 154 4.84 11.16 -6.66
CA VAL A 154 4.67 11.21 -8.11
C VAL A 154 5.14 9.90 -8.73
N ASP A 155 4.22 9.15 -9.30
CA ASP A 155 4.45 7.88 -9.96
C ASP A 155 4.62 8.05 -11.46
N VAL A 156 5.79 7.68 -11.98
CA VAL A 156 6.05 7.53 -13.41
C VAL A 156 6.00 6.05 -13.72
N PHE A 157 4.94 5.59 -14.40
CA PHE A 157 4.74 4.18 -14.71
C PHE A 157 5.60 3.72 -15.88
N ASP A 158 5.95 2.43 -15.86
CA ASP A 158 6.74 1.72 -16.87
C ASP A 158 6.00 0.44 -17.32
N GLY A 159 6.60 -0.33 -18.22
CA GLY A 159 6.05 -1.57 -18.76
C GLY A 159 4.74 -1.33 -19.53
N GLU A 160 3.72 -2.15 -19.28
CA GLU A 160 2.41 -2.00 -19.95
C GLU A 160 1.66 -0.72 -19.56
N ASN A 161 2.12 -0.02 -18.51
CA ASN A 161 1.59 1.26 -18.06
C ASN A 161 2.48 2.45 -18.44
N ALA A 162 3.51 2.25 -19.26
CA ALA A 162 4.43 3.30 -19.69
C ALA A 162 3.70 4.48 -20.34
N GLY A 163 4.12 5.70 -19.96
CA GLY A 163 3.53 6.97 -20.42
C GLY A 163 2.51 7.56 -19.44
N LEU A 164 1.99 6.76 -18.50
CA LEU A 164 1.13 7.27 -17.43
C LEU A 164 1.96 7.91 -16.31
N VAL A 165 1.58 9.12 -15.89
CA VAL A 165 2.12 9.78 -14.70
C VAL A 165 0.97 10.24 -13.81
N VAL A 166 1.04 9.92 -12.53
CA VAL A 166 0.02 10.24 -11.52
C VAL A 166 0.70 10.75 -10.26
N ALA A 167 0.11 11.75 -9.61
CA ALA A 167 0.56 12.24 -8.32
C ALA A 167 -0.48 11.92 -7.23
N GLU A 168 -0.03 11.45 -6.08
CA GLU A 168 -0.83 11.23 -4.88
C GLU A 168 -0.33 12.15 -3.77
N ILE A 169 -1.24 12.61 -2.92
CA ILE A 169 -0.91 13.29 -1.67
C ILE A 169 -1.81 12.75 -0.56
N GLU A 170 -1.19 12.32 0.54
CA GLU A 170 -1.88 11.91 1.75
C GLU A 170 -2.12 13.13 2.65
N LEU A 171 -3.34 13.24 3.17
CA LEU A 171 -3.81 14.36 3.98
C LEU A 171 -4.19 13.90 5.38
N PRO A 172 -3.95 14.75 6.40
CA PRO A 172 -4.35 14.45 7.77
C PRO A 172 -5.87 14.48 7.99
N HIS A 173 -6.62 15.21 7.15
CA HIS A 173 -8.08 15.30 7.16
C HIS A 173 -8.60 15.84 5.82
N GLU A 174 -9.91 15.74 5.55
CA GLU A 174 -10.50 16.02 4.22
C GLU A 174 -10.38 17.49 3.83
N ASP A 175 -10.53 18.38 4.83
CA ASP A 175 -10.44 19.83 4.66
C ASP A 175 -8.99 20.37 4.66
N ALA A 176 -7.98 19.49 4.65
CA ALA A 176 -6.59 19.92 4.70
C ALA A 176 -6.24 20.69 3.41
N THR A 177 -5.74 21.91 3.59
CA THR A 177 -5.30 22.75 2.48
C THR A 177 -3.86 22.45 2.12
N PHE A 178 -3.57 22.40 0.83
CA PHE A 178 -2.21 22.21 0.30
C PHE A 178 -2.10 22.98 -1.01
N GLU A 179 -0.89 23.40 -1.34
CA GLU A 179 -0.60 24.06 -2.61
C GLU A 179 -0.62 23.03 -3.74
N ARG A 180 -1.18 23.42 -4.89
CA ARG A 180 -1.12 22.64 -6.14
C ARG A 180 -0.07 23.27 -7.04
N PRO A 181 1.12 22.66 -7.17
CA PRO A 181 2.16 23.18 -8.06
C PRO A 181 1.70 23.21 -9.53
N PRO A 182 2.35 23.99 -10.40
CA PRO A 182 1.96 24.12 -11.82
C PRO A 182 1.92 22.80 -12.61
N TRP A 183 2.70 21.80 -12.18
CA TRP A 183 2.76 20.47 -12.78
C TRP A 183 1.60 19.54 -12.37
N ILE A 184 0.77 19.93 -11.40
CA ILE A 184 -0.46 19.20 -11.05
C ILE A 184 -1.58 19.58 -12.02
N GLY A 185 -2.20 18.57 -12.62
CA GLY A 185 -3.39 18.70 -13.47
C GLY A 185 -4.69 18.34 -12.75
N ARG A 186 -5.66 17.82 -13.52
CA ARG A 186 -6.99 17.44 -13.01
C ARG A 186 -6.91 16.41 -11.89
N GLU A 187 -7.75 16.61 -10.88
CA GLU A 187 -8.00 15.63 -9.83
C GLU A 187 -8.79 14.43 -10.36
N VAL A 188 -8.29 13.23 -10.06
CA VAL A 188 -8.89 11.96 -10.45
C VAL A 188 -9.12 11.03 -9.25
N THR A 189 -9.18 11.60 -8.04
CA THR A 189 -9.60 10.92 -6.81
C THR A 189 -10.93 10.19 -7.05
N GLY A 190 -11.02 8.92 -6.66
CA GLY A 190 -12.22 8.09 -6.88
C GLY A 190 -12.38 7.54 -8.30
N THR A 191 -11.58 7.99 -9.28
CA THR A 191 -11.62 7.44 -10.64
C THR A 191 -10.86 6.12 -10.69
N THR A 192 -11.60 5.02 -10.57
CA THR A 192 -11.07 3.66 -10.38
C THR A 192 -10.03 3.22 -11.40
N ARG A 193 -10.09 3.72 -12.64
CA ARG A 193 -9.14 3.38 -13.72
C ARG A 193 -7.68 3.70 -13.37
N TYR A 194 -7.43 4.73 -12.55
CA TYR A 194 -6.09 5.19 -12.17
C TYR A 194 -5.54 4.46 -10.93
N TYR A 195 -6.23 3.44 -10.43
CA TYR A 195 -5.80 2.68 -9.26
C TYR A 195 -4.93 1.51 -9.71
N ASN A 196 -3.88 1.17 -8.95
CA ASN A 196 -2.92 0.14 -9.36
C ASN A 196 -3.57 -1.23 -9.63
N ALA A 197 -4.60 -1.61 -8.87
CA ALA A 197 -5.32 -2.87 -9.12
C ALA A 197 -6.15 -2.85 -10.42
N SER A 198 -6.56 -1.67 -10.87
CA SER A 198 -7.22 -1.49 -12.17
C SER A 198 -6.20 -1.46 -13.29
N LEU A 199 -5.09 -0.74 -13.12
CA LEU A 199 -3.97 -0.69 -14.08
C LEU A 199 -3.30 -2.06 -14.28
N GLN A 200 -3.40 -2.97 -13.31
CA GLN A 200 -2.92 -4.34 -13.47
C GLN A 200 -3.86 -5.12 -14.40
N ARG A 201 -5.18 -4.92 -14.27
CA ARG A 201 -6.20 -5.65 -15.03
C ARG A 201 -6.46 -5.07 -16.42
N TYR A 202 -6.35 -3.74 -16.54
CA TYR A 202 -6.56 -2.97 -17.75
C TYR A 202 -5.48 -1.88 -17.84
N PRO A 203 -4.27 -2.27 -18.28
CA PRO A 203 -3.12 -1.39 -18.30
C PRO A 203 -3.30 -0.22 -19.27
N PHE A 204 -2.54 0.84 -19.07
CA PHE A 204 -2.63 2.08 -19.85
C PHE A 204 -2.49 1.84 -21.36
N SER A 205 -1.63 0.90 -21.76
CA SER A 205 -1.48 0.46 -23.16
C SER A 205 -2.77 -0.09 -23.77
N ALA A 206 -3.64 -0.69 -22.96
CA ALA A 206 -4.91 -1.27 -23.39
C ALA A 206 -6.06 -0.27 -23.46
N TRP A 207 -5.88 0.96 -22.95
CA TRP A 207 -6.93 1.98 -22.94
C TRP A 207 -7.42 2.30 -24.36
N THR A 208 -8.68 2.68 -24.47
CA THR A 208 -9.26 3.13 -25.75
C THR A 208 -8.74 4.52 -26.12
N VAL A 209 -8.97 4.92 -27.38
CA VAL A 209 -8.61 6.26 -27.87
C VAL A 209 -9.30 7.36 -27.07
N GLN A 210 -10.57 7.16 -26.73
CA GLN A 210 -11.34 8.14 -25.96
C GLN A 210 -10.78 8.30 -24.55
N GLU A 211 -10.45 7.20 -23.89
CA GLU A 211 -9.92 7.21 -22.52
C GLU A 211 -8.54 7.88 -22.44
N ARG A 212 -7.69 7.68 -23.46
CA ARG A 212 -6.43 8.43 -23.59
C ARG A 212 -6.67 9.91 -23.85
N ALA A 213 -7.63 10.27 -24.71
CA ALA A 213 -7.96 11.66 -24.96
C ALA A 213 -8.47 12.37 -23.69
N GLU A 214 -9.29 11.70 -22.88
CA GLU A 214 -9.75 12.20 -21.58
C GLU A 214 -8.60 12.37 -20.59
N HIS A 215 -7.64 11.45 -20.58
CA HIS A 215 -6.40 11.56 -19.80
C HIS A 215 -5.58 12.79 -20.23
N ASP A 216 -5.26 12.90 -21.52
CA ASP A 216 -4.44 13.97 -22.09
C ASP A 216 -5.08 15.35 -21.88
N ALA A 217 -6.41 15.45 -21.94
CA ALA A 217 -7.14 16.66 -21.60
C ALA A 217 -6.99 17.01 -20.12
N GLY A 218 -7.12 16.03 -19.23
CA GLY A 218 -6.98 16.23 -17.79
C GLY A 218 -5.56 16.58 -17.34
N CYS A 219 -4.53 16.18 -18.09
CA CYS A 219 -3.16 16.64 -17.88
C CYS A 219 -2.96 18.12 -18.25
N LYS A 220 -3.89 18.76 -18.97
CA LYS A 220 -3.78 20.17 -19.39
C LYS A 220 -4.66 21.12 -18.59
N GLU A 221 -5.69 20.59 -17.94
CA GLU A 221 -6.54 21.30 -16.97
C GLU A 221 -5.79 21.70 -15.71
#